data_AF-X0W501-F1
#
_entry.id   AF-X0W501-F1
#
_cell.length_a   1.000
_cell.length_b   1.000
_cell.length_c   1.000
_cell.angle_alpha   90.00
_cell.angle_beta   90.00
_cell.angle_gamma   90.00
#
_symmetry.space_group_name_H-M   'P 1'
#
loop_
_entity.id
_entity.type
_entity.pdbx_description
1 polymer ?
#
loop_
_entity_poly.entity_id
_entity_poly.type
_entity_poly.pdbx_seq_one_letter_code
_entity_poly.pdbx_strand_id
1 'polypeptide(L)'
;TNCNTCGSVSQAFGELMYLVHGNNLNIDVERIESDLNSKFVEYVLNYYEDLIYATNSLINYNILGLVFGNPDEKNALICFDCMGFEEWNVIKEYLEKTMNFDFDIKYSFSMLPSETNYSRNALFAGLTPKNIRDLRSINEIHWRNEGGLFKHYLNERIGIDSNLVYFQKCVDAKDIKLDYSSADDYSAIGLVFSFVDRLVHANLMNKSRLIHNIRMHLEKSNIDEFIKSLLYQGFRVYFASDHGNIFCKGNGINV
;
A
#
# COMPACT_ATOMS: atom_id res chain seq x y z
N THR A 1 25.47 0.07 -4.07
CA THR A 1 24.69 0.49 -2.88
C THR A 1 23.63 -0.57 -2.65
N ASN A 2 23.59 -1.19 -1.48
CA ASN A 2 22.73 -2.36 -1.24
C ASN A 2 21.25 -1.94 -1.30
N CYS A 3 20.37 -2.76 -1.92
CA CYS A 3 18.91 -2.56 -1.98
C CYS A 3 18.31 -2.11 -0.63
N ASN A 4 18.86 -2.65 0.46
CA ASN A 4 18.43 -2.34 1.82
C ASN A 4 18.57 -0.86 2.21
N THR A 5 19.49 -0.11 1.60
CA THR A 5 19.73 1.29 1.96
C THR A 5 18.64 2.21 1.42
N CYS A 6 18.17 2.00 0.19
CA CYS A 6 17.17 2.88 -0.42
C CYS A 6 15.83 2.84 0.31
N GLY A 7 15.38 1.65 0.73
CA GLY A 7 14.15 1.48 1.50
C GLY A 7 14.20 2.19 2.85
N SER A 8 15.26 1.95 3.63
CA SER A 8 15.44 2.61 4.94
C SER A 8 15.58 4.14 4.84
N VAL A 9 16.26 4.62 3.79
CA VAL A 9 16.37 6.07 3.53
C VAL A 9 15.03 6.67 3.15
N SER A 10 14.22 5.98 2.34
CA SER A 10 12.87 6.42 1.99
C SER A 10 11.95 6.50 3.22
N GLN A 11 12.05 5.54 4.13
CA GLN A 11 11.31 5.56 5.40
C GLN A 11 11.70 6.76 6.26
N ALA A 12 13.00 6.98 6.47
CA ALA A 12 13.50 8.12 7.26
C ALA A 12 13.15 9.47 6.62
N PHE A 13 13.25 9.57 5.29
CA PHE A 13 12.87 10.79 4.57
C PHE A 13 11.36 11.04 4.65
N GLY A 14 10.52 10.01 4.52
CA GLY A 14 9.08 10.14 4.69
C GLY A 14 8.67 10.59 6.10
N GLU A 15 9.35 10.11 7.14
CA GLU A 15 9.16 10.59 8.51
C GLU A 15 9.58 12.06 8.67
N LEU A 16 10.74 12.46 8.12
CA LEU A 16 11.16 13.85 8.09
C LEU A 16 10.12 14.75 7.42
N MET A 17 9.64 14.36 6.23
CA MET A 17 8.63 15.14 5.50
C MET A 17 7.30 15.21 6.26
N TYR A 18 6.90 14.13 6.92
CA TYR A 18 5.73 14.13 7.80
C TYR A 18 5.89 15.14 8.95
N LEU A 19 7.06 15.18 9.61
CA LEU A 19 7.33 16.15 10.68
C LEU A 19 7.34 17.59 10.16
N VAL A 20 7.97 17.82 9.00
CA VAL A 20 8.04 19.14 8.36
C VAL A 20 6.65 19.63 7.98
N HIS A 21 5.92 18.85 7.17
CA HIS A 21 4.62 19.25 6.63
C HIS A 21 3.51 19.20 7.68
N GLY A 22 3.53 18.20 8.58
CA GLY A 22 2.55 18.04 9.64
C GLY A 22 2.59 19.14 10.70
N ASN A 23 3.76 19.76 10.92
CA ASN A 23 3.95 20.87 11.87
C ASN A 23 4.16 22.23 11.19
N ASN A 24 4.01 22.31 9.86
CA ASN A 24 4.26 23.53 9.06
C ASN A 24 5.64 24.16 9.33
N LEU A 25 6.67 23.32 9.46
CA LEU A 25 8.04 23.80 9.67
C LEU A 25 8.61 24.36 8.37
N ASN A 26 9.32 25.48 8.47
CA ASN A 26 10.02 26.08 7.33
C ASN A 26 11.47 25.55 7.29
N ILE A 27 11.64 24.31 6.85
CA ILE A 27 12.94 23.65 6.69
C ILE A 27 13.17 23.44 5.19
N ASP A 28 14.29 23.94 4.68
CA ASP A 28 14.71 23.68 3.31
C ASP A 28 15.25 22.24 3.19
N VAL A 29 14.51 21.41 2.45
CA VAL A 29 14.84 20.02 2.16
C VAL A 29 15.16 19.79 0.68
N GLU A 30 15.13 20.83 -0.16
CA GLU A 30 15.20 20.69 -1.62
C GLU A 30 16.50 20.00 -2.06
N ARG A 31 17.61 20.38 -1.43
CA ARG A 31 18.92 19.77 -1.70
C ARG A 31 18.93 18.29 -1.35
N ILE A 32 18.39 17.93 -0.20
CA ILE A 32 18.35 16.53 0.27
C ILE A 32 17.46 15.71 -0.66
N GLU A 33 16.28 16.23 -1.00
CA GLU A 33 15.34 15.58 -1.93
C GLU A 33 15.98 15.34 -3.30
N SER A 34 16.65 16.35 -3.87
CA SER A 34 17.34 16.24 -5.17
C SER A 34 18.46 15.19 -5.15
N ASP A 35 19.29 15.18 -4.10
CA ASP A 35 20.37 14.22 -3.93
C ASP A 35 19.82 12.78 -3.76
N LEU A 36 18.73 12.61 -3.02
CA LEU A 36 18.06 11.33 -2.82
C LEU A 36 17.43 10.81 -4.12
N ASN A 37 16.75 11.67 -4.87
CA ASN A 37 16.15 11.33 -6.15
C ASN A 37 17.22 10.90 -7.16
N SER A 38 18.33 11.62 -7.24
CA SER A 38 19.45 11.27 -8.12
C SER A 38 20.02 9.89 -7.80
N LYS A 39 20.24 9.59 -6.51
CA LYS A 39 20.71 8.27 -6.06
C LYS A 39 19.68 7.17 -6.29
N PHE A 40 18.38 7.48 -6.15
CA PHE A 40 17.31 6.53 -6.40
C PHE A 40 17.22 6.17 -7.89
N VAL A 41 17.39 7.14 -8.79
CA VAL A 41 17.47 6.88 -10.24
C VAL A 41 18.66 5.97 -10.55
N GLU A 42 19.84 6.26 -10.02
CA GLU A 42 21.02 5.39 -10.16
C GLU A 42 20.74 3.97 -9.63
N TYR A 43 20.05 3.86 -8.49
CA TYR A 43 19.67 2.58 -7.93
C TYR A 43 18.72 1.80 -8.86
N VAL A 44 17.66 2.45 -9.37
CA VAL A 44 16.69 1.81 -10.25
C VAL A 44 17.36 1.29 -11.52
N LEU A 45 18.22 2.11 -12.14
CA LEU A 45 18.91 1.74 -13.38
C LEU A 45 19.88 0.56 -13.23
N ASN A 46 20.50 0.42 -12.05
CA ASN A 46 21.54 -0.58 -11.84
C ASN A 46 21.06 -1.85 -11.12
N TYR A 47 19.97 -1.80 -10.34
CA TYR A 47 19.61 -2.89 -9.41
C TYR A 47 18.12 -3.27 -9.40
N TYR A 48 17.23 -2.52 -10.06
CA TYR A 48 15.79 -2.84 -10.01
C TYR A 48 15.46 -4.17 -10.69
N GLU A 49 16.17 -4.54 -11.75
CA GLU A 49 15.98 -5.84 -12.41
C GLU A 49 16.27 -7.00 -11.45
N ASP A 50 17.38 -6.96 -10.72
CA ASP A 50 17.74 -7.97 -9.72
C ASP A 50 16.69 -8.08 -8.60
N LEU A 51 16.09 -6.94 -8.20
CA LEU A 51 15.04 -6.90 -7.18
C LEU A 51 13.81 -7.72 -7.59
N ILE A 52 13.44 -7.71 -8.88
CA ILE A 52 12.28 -8.45 -9.41
C ILE A 52 12.52 -9.97 -9.38
N TYR A 53 13.77 -10.43 -9.41
CA TYR A 53 14.05 -11.87 -9.42
C TYR A 53 14.37 -12.45 -8.03
N ALA A 54 14.54 -11.59 -7.02
CA ALA A 54 14.77 -12.03 -5.66
C ALA A 54 13.48 -12.60 -5.02
N THR A 55 13.55 -13.85 -4.54
CA THR A 55 12.40 -14.60 -4.01
C THR A 55 11.81 -14.05 -2.71
N ASN A 56 12.53 -13.19 -2.00
CA ASN A 56 12.09 -12.55 -0.75
C ASN A 56 12.29 -11.03 -0.79
N SER A 57 12.35 -10.42 -1.97
CA SER A 57 12.41 -8.97 -2.05
C SER A 57 11.11 -8.36 -1.57
N LEU A 58 11.22 -7.25 -0.85
CA LEU A 58 10.08 -6.45 -0.45
C LEU A 58 9.63 -5.61 -1.66
N ILE A 59 8.98 -6.27 -2.62
CA ILE A 59 8.32 -5.66 -3.78
C ILE A 59 6.88 -6.14 -3.78
N ASN A 60 5.96 -5.30 -4.26
CA ASN A 60 4.52 -5.53 -4.12
C ASN A 60 4.05 -6.96 -4.45
N TYR A 61 4.55 -7.57 -5.53
CA TYR A 61 4.08 -8.90 -5.95
C TYR A 61 4.53 -10.04 -5.01
N ASN A 62 5.52 -9.83 -4.15
CA ASN A 62 5.93 -10.82 -3.15
C ASN A 62 5.14 -10.69 -1.83
N ILE A 63 4.40 -9.58 -1.62
CA ILE A 63 3.74 -9.30 -0.33
C ILE A 63 2.71 -10.38 0.03
N LEU A 64 1.97 -10.92 -0.94
CA LEU A 64 0.99 -11.97 -0.63
C LEU A 64 1.62 -13.23 -0.06
N GLY A 65 2.80 -13.64 -0.57
CA GLY A 65 3.51 -14.79 -0.04
C GLY A 65 3.99 -14.56 1.38
N LEU A 66 4.38 -13.33 1.71
CA LEU A 66 4.80 -12.94 3.07
C LEU A 66 3.62 -12.89 4.05
N VAL A 67 2.45 -12.44 3.59
CA VAL A 67 1.25 -12.25 4.43
C VAL A 67 0.44 -13.52 4.58
N PHE A 68 0.26 -14.28 3.51
CA PHE A 68 -0.63 -15.45 3.45
C PHE A 68 0.13 -16.78 3.31
N GLY A 69 1.46 -16.79 3.48
CA GLY A 69 2.27 -17.99 3.30
C GLY A 69 1.92 -19.17 4.22
N ASN A 70 1.19 -18.92 5.31
CA ASN A 70 0.65 -19.95 6.20
C ASN A 70 -0.89 -20.01 6.06
N PRO A 71 -1.45 -21.09 5.45
CA PRO A 71 -2.90 -21.21 5.24
C PRO A 71 -3.70 -21.42 6.54
N ASP A 72 -3.05 -21.84 7.63
CA ASP A 72 -3.70 -22.06 8.93
C ASP A 72 -3.93 -20.73 9.69
N GLU A 73 -3.33 -19.63 9.23
CA GLU A 73 -3.48 -18.31 9.84
C GLU A 73 -4.54 -17.47 9.14
N LYS A 74 -5.37 -16.80 9.94
CA LYS A 74 -6.31 -15.79 9.44
C LYS A 74 -5.58 -14.48 9.22
N ASN A 75 -5.51 -14.03 7.98
CA ASN A 75 -4.76 -12.84 7.61
C ASN A 75 -5.64 -11.82 6.87
N ALA A 76 -5.47 -10.54 7.20
CA ALA A 76 -6.13 -9.44 6.53
C ALA A 76 -5.08 -8.48 5.95
N LEU A 77 -5.14 -8.24 4.64
CA LEU A 77 -4.30 -7.28 3.94
C LEU A 77 -5.12 -6.05 3.58
N ILE A 78 -4.76 -4.92 4.18
CA ILE A 78 -5.37 -3.61 3.93
C ILE A 78 -4.38 -2.77 3.12
N CYS A 79 -4.72 -2.51 1.87
CA CYS A 79 -3.96 -1.67 0.96
C CYS A 79 -4.50 -0.24 0.97
N PHE A 80 -3.66 0.74 1.27
CA PHE A 80 -3.98 2.16 1.06
C PHE A 80 -3.39 2.60 -0.28
N ASP A 81 -4.27 2.97 -1.23
CA ASP A 81 -3.88 3.43 -2.57
C ASP A 81 -3.10 4.75 -2.47
N CYS A 82 -1.97 4.85 -3.16
CA CYS A 82 -1.17 6.09 -3.25
C CYS A 82 -0.53 6.53 -1.91
N MET A 83 -0.36 5.59 -0.96
CA MET A 83 0.23 5.84 0.37
C MET A 83 1.76 5.75 0.33
N GLY A 84 2.45 6.90 0.41
CA GLY A 84 3.88 6.95 0.69
C GLY A 84 4.17 6.87 2.18
N PHE A 85 5.45 6.88 2.56
CA PHE A 85 5.86 6.88 3.97
C PHE A 85 5.41 8.14 4.72
N GLU A 86 5.27 9.27 4.02
CA GLU A 86 4.77 10.50 4.61
C GLU A 86 3.31 10.33 5.06
N GLU A 87 2.44 9.81 4.18
CA GLU A 87 1.04 9.55 4.50
C GLU A 87 0.86 8.40 5.49
N TRP A 88 1.71 7.37 5.41
CA TRP A 88 1.73 6.28 6.39
C TRP A 88 1.93 6.80 7.81
N ASN A 89 2.85 7.75 8.03
CA ASN A 89 3.06 8.30 9.38
C ASN A 89 1.80 9.01 9.94
N VAL A 90 0.95 9.59 9.09
CA VAL A 90 -0.34 10.16 9.51
C VAL A 90 -1.32 9.06 9.93
N ILE A 91 -1.41 7.99 9.14
CA ILE A 91 -2.28 6.83 9.43
C ILE A 91 -1.80 6.16 10.72
N LYS A 92 -0.50 5.90 10.83
CA LYS A 92 0.15 5.34 12.02
C LYS A 92 -0.15 6.18 13.26
N GLU A 93 0.08 7.49 13.22
CA GLU A 93 -0.20 8.40 14.35
C GLU A 93 -1.67 8.27 14.84
N TYR A 94 -2.62 8.23 13.90
CA TYR A 94 -4.04 8.06 14.22
C TYR A 94 -4.33 6.69 14.86
N LEU A 95 -3.79 5.61 14.27
CA LEU A 95 -4.01 4.25 14.76
C LEU A 95 -3.35 3.99 16.13
N GLU A 96 -2.16 4.52 16.37
CA GLU A 96 -1.48 4.47 17.67
C GLU A 96 -2.32 5.14 18.76
N LYS A 97 -2.87 6.34 18.47
CA LYS A 97 -3.74 7.08 19.41
C LYS A 97 -5.06 6.37 19.72
N THR A 98 -5.63 5.68 18.74
CA THR A 98 -6.99 5.11 18.86
C THR A 98 -7.00 3.66 19.32
N MET A 99 -5.94 2.90 19.05
CA MET A 99 -5.87 1.46 19.34
C MET A 99 -4.76 1.07 20.31
N ASN A 100 -3.80 1.95 20.59
CA ASN A 100 -2.67 1.70 21.49
C ASN A 100 -1.84 0.46 21.06
N PHE A 101 -1.53 0.37 19.77
CA PHE A 101 -0.72 -0.69 19.17
C PHE A 101 0.64 -0.18 18.72
N ASP A 102 1.64 -1.07 18.74
CA ASP A 102 2.93 -0.88 18.10
C ASP A 102 2.92 -1.51 16.69
N PHE A 103 3.73 -0.95 15.78
CA PHE A 103 3.80 -1.39 14.38
C PHE A 103 5.21 -1.89 14.03
N ASP A 104 5.30 -3.10 13.46
CA ASP A 104 6.51 -3.56 12.76
C ASP A 104 6.50 -3.01 11.32
N ILE A 105 7.31 -1.98 11.07
CA ILE A 105 7.31 -1.24 9.81
C ILE A 105 8.41 -1.77 8.90
N LYS A 106 8.01 -2.21 7.71
CA LYS A 106 8.90 -2.58 6.62
C LYS A 106 8.63 -1.70 5.41
N TYR A 107 9.63 -1.51 4.56
CA TYR A 107 9.44 -0.87 3.26
C TYR A 107 9.13 -1.91 2.19
N SER A 108 8.44 -1.48 1.14
CA SER A 108 8.35 -2.24 -0.11
C SER A 108 8.54 -1.32 -1.30
N PHE A 109 9.07 -1.87 -2.39
CA PHE A 109 9.13 -1.21 -3.67
C PHE A 109 7.84 -1.47 -4.45
N SER A 110 7.32 -0.43 -5.10
CA SER A 110 6.24 -0.56 -6.06
C SER A 110 6.73 -1.26 -7.33
N MET A 111 5.79 -1.82 -8.09
CA MET A 111 6.08 -2.34 -9.43
C MET A 111 6.28 -1.16 -10.39
N LEU A 112 7.22 -1.26 -11.34
CA LEU A 112 7.34 -0.29 -12.41
C LEU A 112 6.48 -0.71 -13.63
N PRO A 113 5.70 0.22 -14.24
CA PRO A 113 5.49 1.60 -13.81
C PRO A 113 4.69 1.68 -12.50
N SER A 114 5.06 2.65 -11.63
CA SER A 114 4.50 2.83 -10.29
C SER A 114 3.12 3.49 -10.30
N GLU A 115 2.24 2.95 -11.15
CA GLU A 115 0.85 3.35 -11.28
C GLU A 115 -0.04 2.29 -10.67
N THR A 116 -1.20 2.74 -10.19
CA THR A 116 -2.24 1.92 -9.58
C THR A 116 -2.53 0.63 -10.35
N ASN A 117 -2.76 0.71 -11.67
CA ASN A 117 -3.11 -0.45 -12.49
C ASN A 117 -2.02 -1.53 -12.45
N TYR A 118 -0.75 -1.15 -12.53
CA TYR A 118 0.34 -2.13 -12.57
C TYR A 118 0.72 -2.61 -11.17
N SER A 119 0.92 -1.66 -10.24
CA SER A 119 1.39 -1.96 -8.90
C SER A 119 0.38 -2.68 -8.04
N ARG A 120 -0.91 -2.30 -8.12
CA ARG A 120 -1.95 -2.95 -7.32
C ARG A 120 -2.39 -4.29 -7.88
N ASN A 121 -2.46 -4.44 -9.21
CA ASN A 121 -2.68 -5.76 -9.79
C ASN A 121 -1.51 -6.70 -9.47
N ALA A 122 -0.26 -6.21 -9.50
CA ALA A 122 0.88 -7.02 -9.08
C ALA A 122 0.79 -7.43 -7.60
N LEU A 123 0.42 -6.49 -6.71
CA LEU A 123 0.18 -6.75 -5.29
C LEU A 123 -0.87 -7.86 -5.11
N PHE A 124 -2.06 -7.73 -5.69
CA PHE A 124 -3.14 -8.67 -5.47
C PHE A 124 -3.07 -9.93 -6.34
N ALA A 125 -2.24 -9.99 -7.37
CA ALA A 125 -1.99 -11.21 -8.12
C ALA A 125 -0.86 -12.06 -7.54
N GLY A 126 0.00 -11.48 -6.71
CA GLY A 126 1.26 -12.11 -6.31
C GLY A 126 2.16 -12.43 -7.51
N LEU A 127 2.04 -11.66 -8.60
CA LEU A 127 2.67 -11.90 -9.89
C LEU A 127 3.15 -10.60 -10.53
N THR A 128 4.17 -10.68 -11.38
CA THR A 128 4.57 -9.54 -12.20
C THR A 128 3.49 -9.21 -13.25
N PRO A 129 3.39 -7.95 -13.73
CA PRO A 129 2.46 -7.59 -14.80
C PRO A 129 2.57 -8.47 -16.05
N LYS A 130 3.80 -8.88 -16.39
CA LYS A 130 4.05 -9.81 -17.50
C LYS A 130 3.37 -11.16 -17.23
N ASN A 131 3.56 -11.73 -16.04
CA ASN A 131 3.00 -13.03 -15.71
C ASN A 131 1.47 -13.00 -15.54
N ILE A 132 0.89 -11.87 -15.15
CA ILE A 132 -0.57 -11.69 -15.16
C ILE A 132 -1.12 -11.90 -16.56
N ARG A 133 -0.47 -11.33 -17.59
CA ARG A 133 -0.89 -11.48 -19.00
C ARG A 133 -0.79 -12.91 -19.52
N ASP A 134 0.02 -13.75 -18.88
CA ASP A 134 0.19 -15.16 -19.23
C ASP A 134 -0.85 -16.07 -18.56
N LEU A 135 -1.65 -15.57 -17.61
CA LEU A 135 -2.71 -16.35 -16.97
C LEU A 135 -3.81 -16.72 -17.97
N ARG A 136 -4.41 -17.90 -17.81
CA ARG A 136 -5.51 -18.34 -18.69
C ARG A 136 -6.86 -17.71 -18.32
N SER A 137 -7.07 -17.44 -17.03
CA SER A 137 -8.35 -17.00 -16.47
C SER A 137 -8.49 -15.47 -16.45
N ILE A 138 -7.45 -14.77 -15.99
CA ILE A 138 -7.42 -13.32 -15.82
C ILE A 138 -6.12 -12.78 -16.41
N ASN A 139 -6.15 -12.45 -17.69
CA ASN A 139 -4.97 -12.02 -18.45
C ASN A 139 -4.88 -10.51 -18.68
N GLU A 140 -5.74 -9.72 -18.02
CA GLU A 140 -5.81 -8.28 -18.20
C GLU A 140 -5.40 -7.56 -16.91
N ILE A 141 -4.47 -6.60 -17.06
CA ILE A 141 -4.07 -5.68 -15.99
C ILE A 141 -5.11 -4.56 -15.94
N HIS A 142 -6.09 -4.71 -15.08
CA HIS A 142 -7.16 -3.74 -14.93
C HIS A 142 -7.67 -3.75 -13.50
N TRP A 143 -7.97 -2.56 -12.94
CA TRP A 143 -8.38 -2.43 -11.55
C TRP A 143 -9.59 -3.29 -11.15
N ARG A 144 -10.45 -3.70 -12.10
CA ARG A 144 -11.61 -4.57 -11.82
C ARG A 144 -11.23 -6.01 -11.47
N ASN A 145 -10.04 -6.44 -11.89
CA ASN A 145 -9.62 -7.83 -11.81
C ASN A 145 -8.90 -8.17 -10.50
N GLU A 146 -8.51 -7.16 -9.71
CA GLU A 146 -7.72 -7.31 -8.47
C GLU A 146 -8.29 -8.33 -7.49
N GLY A 147 -9.61 -8.35 -7.26
CA GLY A 147 -10.24 -9.33 -6.37
C GLY A 147 -10.24 -10.76 -6.92
N GLY A 148 -10.37 -10.91 -8.24
CA GLY A 148 -10.25 -12.20 -8.90
C GLY A 148 -8.81 -12.72 -8.87
N LEU A 149 -7.84 -11.84 -9.09
CA LEU A 149 -6.40 -12.14 -8.98
C LEU A 149 -6.03 -12.57 -7.56
N PHE A 150 -6.58 -11.89 -6.54
CA PHE A 150 -6.36 -12.23 -5.14
C PHE A 150 -6.88 -13.63 -4.79
N LYS A 151 -8.13 -13.92 -5.16
CA LYS A 151 -8.72 -15.26 -5.00
C LYS A 151 -7.93 -16.32 -5.75
N HIS A 152 -7.52 -16.03 -6.99
CA HIS A 152 -6.73 -16.94 -7.81
C HIS A 152 -5.39 -17.27 -7.16
N TYR A 153 -4.65 -16.27 -6.68
CA TYR A 153 -3.37 -16.49 -6.00
C TYR A 153 -3.55 -17.34 -4.74
N LEU A 154 -4.49 -16.97 -3.86
CA LEU A 154 -4.70 -17.69 -2.61
C LEU A 154 -5.15 -19.14 -2.84
N ASN A 155 -5.96 -19.40 -3.86
CA ASN A 155 -6.38 -20.75 -4.18
C ASN A 155 -5.28 -21.60 -4.80
N GLU A 156 -4.61 -21.09 -5.84
CA GLU A 156 -3.66 -21.87 -6.65
C GLU A 156 -2.25 -21.95 -6.04
N ARG A 157 -1.88 -21.00 -5.16
CA ARG A 157 -0.52 -20.93 -4.57
C ARG A 157 -0.50 -21.25 -3.09
N ILE A 158 -1.53 -20.86 -2.35
CA ILE A 158 -1.58 -21.03 -0.89
C ILE A 158 -2.49 -22.21 -0.49
N GLY A 159 -3.52 -22.50 -1.28
CA GLY A 159 -4.48 -23.57 -0.99
C GLY A 159 -5.71 -23.13 -0.18
N ILE A 160 -5.99 -21.82 -0.12
CA ILE A 160 -7.20 -21.29 0.54
C ILE A 160 -8.38 -21.34 -0.45
N ASP A 161 -9.52 -21.88 -0.04
CA ASP A 161 -10.73 -21.93 -0.86
C ASP A 161 -11.21 -20.50 -1.19
N SER A 162 -11.53 -20.23 -2.46
CA SER A 162 -11.96 -18.90 -2.93
C SER A 162 -13.24 -18.38 -2.24
N ASN A 163 -14.06 -19.25 -1.66
CA ASN A 163 -15.23 -18.90 -0.86
C ASN A 163 -14.87 -18.36 0.52
N LEU A 164 -13.71 -18.75 1.06
CA LEU A 164 -13.17 -18.26 2.33
C LEU A 164 -12.34 -16.97 2.15
N VAL A 165 -12.36 -16.39 0.95
CA VAL A 165 -11.64 -15.15 0.61
C VAL A 165 -12.63 -14.01 0.39
N TYR A 166 -12.52 -12.98 1.22
CA TYR A 166 -13.21 -11.71 1.03
C TYR A 166 -12.31 -10.70 0.33
N PHE A 167 -12.85 -9.98 -0.66
CA PHE A 167 -12.16 -8.85 -1.26
C PHE A 167 -13.12 -7.69 -1.52
N GLN A 168 -12.75 -6.48 -1.10
CA GLN A 168 -13.50 -5.29 -1.43
C GLN A 168 -12.61 -4.07 -1.64
N LYS A 169 -13.06 -3.20 -2.54
CA LYS A 169 -12.51 -1.86 -2.68
C LYS A 169 -13.48 -0.84 -2.15
N CYS A 170 -12.95 0.05 -1.36
CA CYS A 170 -13.67 1.06 -0.62
C CYS A 170 -12.99 2.41 -0.87
N VAL A 171 -13.77 3.48 -0.84
CA VAL A 171 -13.15 4.79 -0.71
C VAL A 171 -12.70 4.95 0.74
N ASP A 172 -13.60 4.60 1.65
CA ASP A 172 -13.51 4.84 3.09
C ASP A 172 -14.02 3.59 3.84
N ALA A 173 -13.70 3.45 5.13
CA ALA A 173 -14.10 2.30 5.93
C ALA A 173 -15.63 2.18 6.11
N LYS A 174 -16.38 3.28 6.05
CA LYS A 174 -17.86 3.23 6.00
C LYS A 174 -18.44 2.55 4.76
N ASP A 175 -17.65 2.39 3.68
CA ASP A 175 -18.09 1.71 2.46
C ASP A 175 -17.95 0.18 2.55
N ILE A 176 -17.34 -0.33 3.64
CA ILE A 176 -17.16 -1.76 3.87
C ILE A 176 -18.54 -2.41 3.98
N LYS A 177 -18.76 -3.44 3.15
CA LYS A 177 -20.00 -4.23 3.12
C LYS A 177 -19.91 -5.50 3.95
N LEU A 178 -18.71 -5.87 4.39
CA LEU A 178 -18.50 -6.98 5.30
C LEU A 178 -19.14 -6.62 6.64
N ASP A 179 -20.08 -7.45 7.09
CA ASP A 179 -20.58 -7.34 8.45
C ASP A 179 -19.44 -7.73 9.40
N TYR A 180 -19.20 -6.90 10.40
CA TYR A 180 -18.11 -7.08 11.35
C TYR A 180 -18.29 -8.40 12.13
N SER A 181 -19.52 -8.89 12.27
CA SER A 181 -19.82 -10.15 12.95
C SER A 181 -19.61 -11.40 12.11
N SER A 182 -19.44 -11.28 10.78
CA SER A 182 -19.24 -12.41 9.86
C SER A 182 -17.86 -12.41 9.20
N ALA A 183 -16.92 -11.58 9.67
CA ALA A 183 -15.55 -11.65 9.17
C ALA A 183 -14.90 -12.99 9.56
N ASP A 184 -15.41 -13.66 10.60
CA ASP A 184 -14.92 -14.95 11.07
C ASP A 184 -15.13 -16.11 10.08
N ASP A 185 -16.14 -15.99 9.20
CA ASP A 185 -16.42 -16.91 8.08
C ASP A 185 -15.29 -16.96 7.03
N TYR A 186 -14.40 -15.97 7.01
CA TYR A 186 -13.31 -15.87 6.05
C TYR A 186 -11.97 -16.26 6.67
N SER A 187 -11.08 -16.82 5.85
CA SER A 187 -9.68 -17.10 6.23
C SER A 187 -8.73 -16.02 5.71
N ALA A 188 -9.11 -15.33 4.63
CA ALA A 188 -8.33 -14.24 4.05
C ALA A 188 -9.19 -13.05 3.68
N ILE A 189 -8.76 -11.85 4.05
CA ILE A 189 -9.44 -10.59 3.75
C ILE A 189 -8.48 -9.69 2.98
N GLY A 190 -8.91 -9.20 1.81
CA GLY A 190 -8.22 -8.17 1.04
C GLY A 190 -9.06 -6.90 0.95
N LEU A 191 -8.51 -5.77 1.35
CA LEU A 191 -9.19 -4.48 1.26
C LEU A 191 -8.32 -3.44 0.57
N VAL A 192 -8.96 -2.57 -0.19
CA VAL A 192 -8.31 -1.41 -0.81
C VAL A 192 -9.05 -0.15 -0.38
N PHE A 193 -8.35 0.80 0.22
CA PHE A 193 -8.85 2.13 0.53
C PHE A 193 -8.25 3.17 -0.40
N SER A 194 -9.11 3.91 -1.12
CA SER A 194 -8.67 4.90 -2.11
C SER A 194 -8.77 6.35 -1.63
N PHE A 195 -9.02 6.61 -0.35
CA PHE A 195 -9.17 8.00 0.13
C PHE A 195 -7.87 8.80 0.04
N VAL A 196 -6.70 8.17 0.28
CA VAL A 196 -5.40 8.85 0.17
C VAL A 196 -5.19 9.32 -1.28
N ASP A 197 -5.32 8.42 -2.25
CA ASP A 197 -5.28 8.73 -3.68
C ASP A 197 -6.22 9.89 -4.07
N ARG A 198 -7.49 9.82 -3.63
CA ARG A 198 -8.47 10.89 -3.91
C ARG A 198 -8.08 12.23 -3.31
N LEU A 199 -7.47 12.24 -2.12
CA LEU A 199 -7.01 13.45 -1.47
C LEU A 199 -5.75 14.02 -2.15
N VAL A 200 -4.85 13.15 -2.63
CA VAL A 200 -3.67 13.54 -3.42
C VAL A 200 -4.08 14.18 -4.75
N HIS A 201 -5.08 13.62 -5.42
CA HIS A 201 -5.58 14.10 -6.71
C HIS A 201 -6.60 15.26 -6.61
N ALA A 202 -7.15 15.52 -5.43
CA ALA A 202 -7.94 16.73 -5.23
C ALA A 202 -7.02 17.92 -5.48
N ASN A 203 -7.26 18.68 -6.56
CA ASN A 203 -6.47 19.79 -7.14
C ASN A 203 -6.17 20.99 -6.22
N LEU A 204 -6.25 20.77 -4.93
CA LEU A 204 -5.96 21.69 -3.89
C LEU A 204 -4.77 21.10 -3.13
N MET A 205 -3.68 21.85 -3.15
CA MET A 205 -2.81 22.09 -2.00
C MET A 205 -1.41 21.46 -1.99
N ASN A 206 -0.51 22.19 -1.33
CA ASN A 206 0.78 21.71 -0.85
C ASN A 206 0.65 20.52 0.12
N LYS A 207 1.76 19.82 0.36
CA LYS A 207 1.82 18.64 1.23
C LYS A 207 1.24 18.87 2.64
N SER A 208 1.50 20.01 3.28
CA SER A 208 0.97 20.32 4.60
C SER A 208 -0.56 20.22 4.69
N ARG A 209 -1.29 20.72 3.70
CA ARG A 209 -2.75 20.62 3.70
C ARG A 209 -3.23 19.21 3.32
N LEU A 210 -2.50 18.47 2.48
CA LEU A 210 -2.79 17.05 2.24
C LEU A 210 -2.73 16.26 3.55
N ILE A 211 -1.66 16.42 4.33
CA ILE A 211 -1.47 15.77 5.63
C ILE A 211 -2.61 16.12 6.60
N HIS A 212 -3.01 17.40 6.66
CA HIS A 212 -4.16 17.82 7.45
C HIS A 212 -5.47 17.16 6.99
N ASN A 213 -5.71 17.10 5.68
CA ASN A 213 -6.93 16.50 5.13
C ASN A 213 -7.00 14.99 5.40
N ILE A 214 -5.86 14.27 5.29
CA ILE A 214 -5.79 12.84 5.64
C ILE A 214 -6.14 12.65 7.13
N ARG A 215 -5.57 13.47 8.03
CA ARG A 215 -5.87 13.41 9.46
C ARG A 215 -7.36 13.62 9.75
N MET A 216 -7.95 14.67 9.18
CA MET A 216 -9.39 14.97 9.32
C MET A 216 -10.30 13.89 8.71
N HIS A 217 -9.83 13.20 7.67
CA HIS A 217 -10.55 12.10 7.05
C HIS A 217 -10.55 10.86 7.97
N LEU A 218 -9.39 10.49 8.50
CA LEU A 218 -9.23 9.34 9.40
C LEU A 218 -10.11 9.46 10.64
N GLU A 219 -10.17 10.65 11.27
CA GLU A 219 -11.03 10.94 12.42
C GLU A 219 -12.53 10.66 12.19
N LYS A 220 -12.97 10.62 10.92
CA LYS A 220 -14.38 10.39 10.53
C LYS A 220 -14.61 9.03 9.86
N SER A 221 -13.56 8.23 9.69
CA SER A 221 -13.60 7.01 8.88
C SER A 221 -14.11 5.78 9.63
N ASN A 222 -13.94 5.74 10.96
CA ASN A 222 -14.14 4.55 11.82
C ASN A 222 -13.28 3.34 11.39
N ILE A 223 -12.16 3.57 10.70
CA ILE A 223 -11.26 2.49 10.27
C ILE A 223 -10.64 1.73 11.46
N ASP A 224 -10.44 2.41 12.60
CA ASP A 224 -9.90 1.80 13.81
C ASP A 224 -10.88 0.78 14.42
N GLU A 225 -12.18 1.07 14.42
CA GLU A 225 -13.22 0.12 14.87
C GLU A 225 -13.23 -1.14 14.01
N PHE A 226 -13.09 -0.98 12.69
CA PHE A 226 -12.99 -2.11 11.76
C PHE A 226 -11.74 -2.96 12.04
N ILE A 227 -10.57 -2.33 12.17
CA ILE A 227 -9.32 -3.04 12.44
C ILE A 227 -9.40 -3.78 13.78
N LYS A 228 -9.93 -3.14 14.84
CA LYS A 228 -10.18 -3.79 16.15
C LYS A 228 -11.09 -5.02 16.01
N SER A 229 -12.13 -4.94 15.19
CA SER A 229 -13.04 -6.06 14.94
C SER A 229 -12.33 -7.24 14.26
N LEU A 230 -11.47 -6.98 13.27
CA LEU A 230 -10.67 -8.04 12.64
C LEU A 230 -9.73 -8.73 13.64
N LEU A 231 -9.02 -7.94 14.45
CA LEU A 231 -8.12 -8.46 15.48
C LEU A 231 -8.87 -9.31 16.51
N TYR A 232 -10.06 -8.86 16.95
CA TYR A 232 -10.91 -9.62 17.88
C TYR A 232 -11.34 -10.98 17.31
N GLN A 233 -11.52 -11.06 15.99
CA GLN A 233 -11.87 -12.30 15.27
C GLN A 233 -10.65 -13.17 14.92
N GLY A 234 -9.48 -12.85 15.47
CA GLY A 234 -8.26 -13.64 15.33
C GLY A 234 -7.49 -13.38 14.03
N PHE A 235 -7.82 -12.34 13.27
CA PHE A 235 -7.01 -11.97 12.11
C PHE A 235 -5.71 -11.29 12.55
N ARG A 236 -4.62 -11.61 11.86
CA ARG A 236 -3.43 -10.75 11.80
C ARG A 236 -3.65 -9.72 10.70
N VAL A 237 -3.49 -8.44 11.05
CA VAL A 237 -3.76 -7.33 10.13
C VAL A 237 -2.44 -6.76 9.61
N TYR A 238 -2.33 -6.68 8.29
CA TYR A 238 -1.18 -6.14 7.57
C TYR A 238 -1.61 -4.94 6.75
N PHE A 239 -0.80 -3.88 6.79
CA PHE A 239 -0.97 -2.70 5.96
C PHE A 239 0.04 -2.72 4.82
N ALA A 240 -0.42 -2.37 3.62
CA ALA A 240 0.41 -2.24 2.45
C ALA A 240 0.02 -1.00 1.64
N SER A 241 0.90 -0.63 0.72
CA SER A 241 0.66 0.37 -0.30
C SER A 241 0.87 -0.27 -1.68
N ASP A 242 0.11 0.16 -2.67
CA ASP A 242 0.41 -0.14 -4.07
C ASP A 242 1.53 0.76 -4.59
N HIS A 243 1.51 2.05 -4.30
CA HIS A 243 2.58 2.99 -4.63
C HIS A 243 2.55 4.23 -3.72
N GLY A 244 3.67 4.97 -3.72
CA GLY A 244 3.69 6.30 -3.11
C GLY A 244 3.17 7.38 -4.06
N ASN A 245 3.35 8.64 -3.64
CA ASN A 245 3.08 9.81 -4.46
C ASN A 245 4.23 10.82 -4.36
N ILE A 246 4.37 11.64 -5.41
CA ILE A 246 5.28 12.79 -5.43
C ILE A 246 4.60 13.92 -6.20
N PHE A 247 4.76 15.16 -5.72
CA PHE A 247 4.24 16.32 -6.44
C PHE A 247 5.17 16.66 -7.60
N CYS A 248 4.61 16.68 -8.81
CA CYS A 248 5.34 17.00 -10.02
C CYS A 248 4.88 18.35 -10.57
N LYS A 249 5.83 19.11 -11.12
CA LYS A 249 5.52 20.27 -11.97
C LYS A 249 5.40 19.78 -13.41
N GLY A 250 4.24 20.01 -14.03
CA GLY A 250 4.04 19.69 -15.45
C GLY A 250 5.06 20.41 -16.33
N ASN A 251 5.50 19.75 -17.40
CA ASN A 251 6.42 20.32 -18.40
C ASN A 251 5.76 21.34 -19.34
N GLY A 252 4.46 21.61 -19.16
CA GLY A 252 3.70 22.56 -19.97
C GLY A 252 3.30 22.04 -21.37
N ILE A 253 3.55 20.76 -21.66
CA ILE A 253 3.18 20.15 -22.94
C ILE A 253 1.86 19.40 -22.75
N ASN A 254 0.79 19.90 -23.39
CA ASN A 254 -0.43 19.12 -23.57
C ASN A 254 -0.21 18.15 -24.73
N VAL A 255 -0.22 16.85 -24.44
CA VAL A 255 -0.13 15.76 -25.42
C VAL A 255 -1.53 15.28 -25.77
#